data_AF-A0A4Q8BB25-F1
#
_entry.id   AF-A0A4Q8BB25-F1
#
_cell.length_a   1.000
_cell.length_b   1.000
_cell.length_c   1.000
_cell.angle_alpha   90.00
_cell.angle_beta   90.00
_cell.angle_gamma   90.00
#
_symmetry.space_group_name_H-M   'P 1'
#
loop_
_entity.id
_entity.type
_entity.pdbx_description
1 polymer ?
#
loop_
_entity_poly.entity_id
_entity_poly.type
_entity_poly.pdbx_seq_one_letter_code
_entity_poly.pdbx_strand_id
1 'polypeptide(L)' 'MPLLDLQKLTVGLSRTWAGFLRDWDRSLRAGNYPETTRYNYLLAAAQLGRYVGEHSTGRRWIGCGNRRHPAS' A
#
# COMPACT_ATOMS: atom_id res chain seq x y z
N MET A 1 20.35 9.28 -3.10
CA MET A 1 19.22 8.44 -3.56
C MET A 1 18.21 8.41 -2.42
N PRO A 2 17.04 9.06 -2.50
CA PRO A 2 16.02 8.85 -1.48
C PRO A 2 15.42 7.46 -1.68
N LEU A 3 15.53 6.61 -0.66
CA LEU A 3 14.98 5.27 -0.64
C LEU A 3 13.44 5.32 -0.59
N LEU A 4 12.89 6.38 0.02
CA LEU A 4 11.46 6.52 0.26
C LEU A 4 10.73 7.19 -0.91
N ASP A 5 10.15 6.37 -1.79
CA ASP A 5 9.18 6.79 -2.82
C ASP A 5 7.75 6.50 -2.36
N LEU A 6 7.11 7.52 -1.80
CA LEU A 6 5.76 7.40 -1.26
C LEU A 6 4.71 7.12 -2.35
N GLN A 7 4.93 7.58 -3.58
CA GLN A 7 3.99 7.30 -4.67
C GLN A 7 3.94 5.80 -4.94
N LYS A 8 5.11 5.16 -5.06
CA LYS A 8 5.23 3.71 -5.24
C LYS A 8 4.60 2.92 -4.09
N LEU A 9 4.81 3.35 -2.84
CA LEU A 9 4.22 2.68 -1.68
C LEU A 9 2.69 2.73 -1.68
N THR A 10 2.10 3.80 -2.19
CA THR A 10 0.64 4.01 -2.23
C THR A 10 -0.07 3.37 -3.43
N VAL A 11 0.65 2.74 -4.37
CA VAL A 11 0.03 2.06 -5.51
C VAL A 11 -0.89 0.93 -5.04
N GLY A 12 -2.11 0.90 -5.60
CA GLY A 12 -3.14 -0.09 -5.27
C GLY A 12 -3.92 0.20 -3.99
N LEU A 13 -3.61 1.30 -3.27
CA LEU A 13 -4.36 1.73 -2.09
C LEU A 13 -5.46 2.73 -2.46
N SER A 14 -6.50 2.79 -1.64
CA SER A 14 -7.54 3.81 -1.78
C SER A 14 -6.95 5.22 -1.61
N ARG A 15 -7.60 6.22 -2.21
CA ARG A 15 -7.17 7.62 -2.10
C ARG A 15 -7.10 8.09 -0.64
N THR A 16 -8.05 7.65 0.18
CA THR A 16 -8.10 7.95 1.62
C THR A 16 -6.90 7.38 2.36
N TRP A 17 -6.56 6.11 2.13
CA TRP A 17 -5.41 5.47 2.77
C TRP A 17 -4.09 6.11 2.33
N ALA A 18 -3.96 6.43 1.04
CA ALA A 18 -2.82 7.16 0.52
C ALA A 18 -2.66 8.55 1.16
N GLY A 19 -3.77 9.21 1.50
CA GLY A 19 -3.78 10.45 2.29
C GLY A 19 -3.20 10.25 3.69
N PHE A 20 -3.68 9.25 4.43
CA PHE A 20 -3.15 8.93 5.76
C PHE A 20 -1.65 8.63 5.76
N LEU A 21 -1.14 7.90 4.76
CA LEU A 21 0.29 7.62 4.65
C LEU A 21 1.13 8.87 4.38
N ARG A 22 0.60 9.86 3.64
CA ARG A 22 1.28 11.16 3.43
C ARG A 22 1.36 11.98 4.71
N ASP A 23 0.26 12.06 5.45
CA ASP A 23 0.23 12.81 6.70
C ASP A 23 1.07 12.12 7.78
N TRP A 24 1.13 10.79 7.77
CA TRP A 24 2.00 10.05 8.66
C TRP A 24 3.49 10.21 8.29
N ASP A 25 3.88 10.17 7.01
CA ASP A 25 5.26 10.49 6.60
C ASP A 25 5.68 11.89 7.05
N ARG A 26 4.79 12.90 6.90
CA ARG A 26 5.03 14.26 7.42
C ARG A 26 5.27 14.25 8.93
N SER A 27 4.47 13.51 9.69
CA SER A 27 4.60 13.39 11.15
C SER A 27 5.91 12.71 11.57
N LEU A 28 6.31 11.65 10.85
CA LEU A 28 7.58 10.96 11.10
C LEU A 28 8.80 11.82 10.73
N ARG A 29 8.70 12.66 9.70
CA ARG A 29 9.76 13.65 9.41
C ARG A 29 9.86 14.69 10.51
N ALA A 30 8.73 15.18 11.03
CA ALA A 30 8.71 16.14 12.13
C ALA A 30 9.33 15.55 13.42
N GLY A 31 9.17 14.25 13.66
CA GLY A 31 9.83 13.53 14.75
C GLY A 31 11.30 13.17 14.50
N ASN A 32 11.90 13.62 13.39
CA ASN A 32 13.28 13.35 12.98
C ASN A 32 13.64 11.85 12.90
N TYR A 33 12.66 11.01 12.52
CA TYR A 33 12.89 9.58 12.34
C TYR A 33 13.77 9.30 11.10
N PRO A 34 14.78 8.41 11.22
CA PRO A 34 15.63 8.03 10.09
C PRO A 34 14.83 7.50 8.90
N GLU A 35 15.29 7.76 7.68
CA GLU A 35 14.58 7.38 6.45
C GLU A 35 14.27 5.87 6.36
N THR A 36 15.19 5.02 6.83
CA THR A 36 15.00 3.56 6.90
C THR A 36 13.86 3.17 7.84
N THR A 37 13.76 3.82 9.00
CA THR A 37 12.67 3.60 9.97
C THR A 37 11.34 4.06 9.41
N ARG A 38 11.31 5.25 8.78
CA ARG A 38 10.10 5.76 8.11
C ARG A 38 9.63 4.83 7.01
N TYR A 39 10.54 4.34 6.18
CA TYR A 39 10.24 3.37 5.13
C TYR A 39 9.60 2.10 5.68
N ASN A 40 10.18 1.51 6.73
CA ASN A 40 9.67 0.27 7.32
C ASN A 40 8.23 0.43 7.86
N TYR A 41 7.93 1.54 8.55
CA TYR A 41 6.58 1.81 9.06
C TYR A 41 5.57 2.05 7.94
N LEU A 42 5.94 2.88 6.95
CA LEU A 42 5.06 3.18 5.82
C LEU A 42 4.80 1.95 4.95
N LEU A 43 5.80 1.06 4.80
CA LEU A 43 5.65 -0.21 4.09
C LEU A 43 4.67 -1.14 4.81
N ALA A 44 4.83 -1.34 6.12
CA ALA A 44 3.93 -2.19 6.91
C ALA A 44 2.48 -1.67 6.85
N ALA A 45 2.30 -0.36 6.95
CA ALA A 45 0.99 0.28 6.83
C ALA A 45 0.40 0.17 5.42
N ALA A 46 1.22 0.26 4.37
CA ALA A 46 0.76 0.02 3.01
C ALA A 46 0.32 -1.45 2.80
N GLN A 47 1.06 -2.42 3.34
CA GLN A 47 0.69 -3.83 3.30
C GLN A 47 -0.63 -4.08 4.06
N LEU A 48 -0.78 -3.48 5.24
CA LEU A 48 -2.05 -3.53 6.00
C LEU A 48 -3.21 -2.94 5.21
N GLY A 49 -3.02 -1.77 4.58
CA GLY A 49 -4.05 -1.14 3.77
C GLY A 49 -4.52 -2.00 2.59
N ARG A 50 -3.60 -2.73 1.95
CA ARG A 50 -3.93 -3.71 0.89
C ARG A 50 -4.73 -4.87 1.47
N TYR A 51 -4.24 -5.47 2.55
CA TYR A 51 -4.92 -6.57 3.23
C TYR A 51 -6.35 -6.21 3.62
N VAL A 52 -6.53 -5.05 4.27
CA VAL A 52 -7.86 -4.55 4.64
C VAL A 52 -8.70 -4.26 3.40
N GLY A 53 -8.16 -3.64 2.35
CA GLY A 53 -8.89 -3.40 1.11
C GLY A 53 -9.41 -4.68 0.45
N GLU A 54 -8.60 -5.74 0.45
CA GLU A 54 -8.95 -7.07 -0.07
C GLU A 54 -10.01 -7.78 0.79
N HIS A 55 -10.00 -7.58 2.13
CA HIS A 55 -10.82 -8.37 3.07
C HIS A 55 -12.02 -7.61 3.66
N SER A 56 -12.06 -6.27 3.56
CA SER A 56 -13.14 -5.42 4.10
C SER A 56 -14.42 -5.46 3.26
N THR A 57 -14.34 -5.92 2.01
CA THR A 57 -15.52 -6.26 1.22
C THR A 57 -15.78 -7.76 1.38
N GLY A 58 -16.78 -8.11 2.20
CA GLY A 58 -17.31 -9.48 2.22
C GLY A 58 -17.68 -9.88 0.79
N ARG A 59 -16.82 -10.69 0.17
CA ARG A 59 -16.79 -11.06 -1.26
C ARG A 59 -16.60 -9.89 -2.23
N ARG A 60 -15.39 -9.81 -2.78
CA ARG A 60 -15.21 -9.60 -4.22
C ARG A 60 -13.98 -10.33 -4.75
N TRP A 61 -14.10 -11.65 -4.90
CA TRP A 61 -13.34 -12.42 -5.89
C TRP A 61 -13.77 -11.97 -7.30
N ILE A 62 -13.24 -10.86 -7.81
CA ILE A 62 -13.07 -10.67 -9.27
C ILE A 62 -11.58 -10.70 -9.53
N GLY A 63 -11.06 -11.92 -9.60
CA GLY A 63 -9.63 -12.16 -9.75
C GLY A 63 -9.27 -13.62 -10.04
N CYS A 64 -10.23 -14.47 -10.44
CA CYS A 64 -9.90 -15.67 -11.21
C CYS A 64 -10.15 -15.35 -12.68
N GLY A 65 -9.32 -14.46 -13.22
CA GLY A 65 -9.33 -14.08 -14.62
C GLY A 65 -8.56 -15.11 -15.44
N ASN A 66 -9.30 -15.99 -16.12
CA ASN A 66 -9.02 -16.37 -17.50
C ASN A 66 -7.67 -17.04 -17.80
N ARG A 67 -7.43 -18.25 -17.29
CA ARG A 67 -6.57 -19.23 -18.00
C ARG A 67 -7.44 -19.94 -19.05
N ARG A 68 -7.59 -19.34 -20.23
CA ARG A 68 -8.06 -20.05 -21.43
C ARG A 68 -7.02 -21.11 -21.77
N HIS A 69 -7.33 -22.37 -21.48
CA HIS A 69 -6.73 -23.50 -22.18
C HIS A 69 -7.27 -23.48 -23.63
N PRO A 70 -6.43 -23.41 -24.67
CA PRO A 70 -6.89 -23.79 -25.99
C PRO A 70 -7.11 -25.31 -25.97
N ALA A 71 -8.36 -25.72 -26.21
CA ALA A 71 -8.65 -27.09 -26.59
C ALA A 71 -8.12 -27.28 -28.02
N SER A 72 -7.27 -28.28 -28.20
CA SER A 72 -6.92 -28.90 -29.48
C SER A 72 -6.89 -30.40 -29.25
#